data_AF-A0AAV6TNT6-F1
#
_entry.id   AF-A0AAV6TNT6-F1
#
_cell.length_a   1.000
_cell.length_b   1.000
_cell.length_c   1.000
_cell.angle_alpha   90.00
_cell.angle_beta   90.00
_cell.angle_gamma   90.00
#
_symmetry.space_group_name_H-M   'P 1'
#
loop_
_entity.id
_entity.type
_entity.pdbx_description
1 polymer ?
#
loop_
_entity_poly.entity_id
_entity_poly.type
_entity_poly.pdbx_seq_one_letter_code
_entity_poly.pdbx_strand_id
1 'polypeptide(L)'
;MIKRYPVGHPEIVIPDEGATDISQYFGIIKCTVLPPRQLYHPVLPYRHDKKLMFALCRTCCERLQQEPCQHDKDSRKFTGTWVTEEVKKAIEKGYVILKVHEVYNFSRSSTTLFKSYIDTFLKTKQESSGWPAECITDAQKDAYISSYLAKEGIQLDPENVEMNPGKRAVSKLALNSFWGRFGMNRHKSQLTYIRTLENFNKLISDTTKSIEELYFPSENVCTVQWKQNENFLGQDASTNIFIAAFTTCHARLKLYSEIEKLGRDVLYFDTDSIVYKSTGTNDPPLGNFLGEFTDELGGETITKFISGGPKNYAYVTSTNKTVCKIRGFTLNFKNSLLLNFEAMKKLVQDMDTQTKVPIVNDRKICRDAKKRRIFNREEIKRYGVIYNKRVIQSDWYTLPYGY
;
A
#
# COMPACT_ATOMS: atom_id res chain seq x y z
N MET A 1 15.34 3.51 13.09
CA MET A 1 14.27 3.59 14.11
C MET A 1 13.68 2.22 14.31
N ILE A 2 13.90 1.60 15.47
CA ILE A 2 13.46 0.24 15.76
C ILE A 2 11.92 0.23 15.87
N LYS A 3 11.23 -0.52 15.00
CA LYS A 3 9.76 -0.58 14.96
C LYS A 3 9.24 -1.67 15.89
N ARG A 4 8.37 -1.31 16.83
CA ARG A 4 7.74 -2.22 17.79
C ARG A 4 6.50 -2.88 17.19
N TYR A 5 6.35 -4.18 17.43
CA TYR A 5 5.15 -4.97 17.10
C TYR A 5 4.48 -5.47 18.38
N PRO A 6 3.13 -5.57 18.42
CA PRO A 6 2.40 -6.12 19.56
C PRO A 6 2.67 -7.61 19.73
N VAL A 7 2.75 -8.07 20.99
CA VAL A 7 2.97 -9.47 21.35
C VAL A 7 1.98 -9.89 22.43
N GLY A 8 1.46 -11.12 22.32
CA GLY A 8 0.48 -11.66 23.26
C GLY A 8 -0.95 -11.28 22.90
N HIS A 9 -1.81 -11.23 23.91
CA HIS A 9 -3.22 -10.87 23.76
C HIS A 9 -3.43 -9.40 24.19
N PRO A 10 -4.29 -8.65 23.48
CA PRO A 10 -4.66 -7.32 23.92
C PRO A 10 -5.61 -7.39 25.11
N GLU A 11 -5.51 -6.40 25.98
CA GLU A 11 -6.54 -6.03 26.93
C GLU A 11 -7.47 -5.00 26.27
N ILE A 12 -8.78 -5.22 26.37
CA ILE A 12 -9.77 -4.27 25.84
C ILE A 12 -10.06 -3.24 26.93
N VAL A 13 -9.74 -2.00 26.63
CA VAL A 13 -9.95 -0.85 27.53
C VAL A 13 -11.04 0.03 26.94
N ILE A 14 -12.04 0.36 27.74
CA ILE A 14 -13.06 1.36 27.44
C ILE A 14 -12.80 2.54 28.37
N PRO A 15 -12.15 3.62 27.90
CA PRO A 15 -11.84 4.76 28.75
C PRO A 15 -13.11 5.50 29.20
N ASP A 16 -13.03 6.12 30.38
CA ASP A 16 -14.10 6.96 30.92
C ASP A 16 -14.43 8.14 29.99
N GLU A 17 -15.62 8.71 30.15
CA GLU A 17 -16.01 9.89 29.39
C GLU A 17 -15.05 11.06 29.63
N GLY A 18 -14.53 11.63 28.55
CA GLY A 18 -13.54 12.71 28.60
C GLY A 18 -12.08 12.27 28.65
N ALA A 19 -11.79 10.97 28.81
CA ALA A 19 -10.43 10.45 28.73
C ALA A 19 -9.93 10.47 27.27
N THR A 20 -9.11 11.47 26.93
CA THR A 20 -8.57 11.66 25.57
C THR A 20 -7.06 11.43 25.48
N ASP A 21 -6.36 11.25 26.60
CA ASP A 21 -4.94 10.90 26.58
C ASP A 21 -4.75 9.43 26.19
N ILE A 22 -3.96 9.21 25.15
CA ILE A 22 -3.65 7.89 24.61
C ILE A 22 -2.16 7.56 24.68
N SER A 23 -1.36 8.40 25.35
CA SER A 23 0.10 8.28 25.45
C SER A 23 0.53 6.89 25.92
N GLN A 24 -0.16 6.36 26.93
CA GLN A 24 0.05 5.06 27.55
C GLN A 24 -0.32 3.86 26.66
N TYR A 25 -1.19 4.03 25.66
CA TYR A 25 -1.72 2.91 24.90
C TYR A 25 -0.80 2.50 23.75
N PHE A 26 -0.69 1.20 23.53
CA PHE A 26 0.03 0.61 22.41
C PHE A 26 -0.80 -0.52 21.78
N GLY A 27 -1.40 -0.25 20.61
CA GLY A 27 -2.26 -1.23 19.97
C GLY A 27 -3.16 -0.62 18.89
N ILE A 28 -4.43 -1.00 18.90
CA ILE A 28 -5.45 -0.47 17.98
C ILE A 28 -6.48 0.33 18.80
N ILE A 29 -6.84 1.51 18.31
CA ILE A 29 -7.78 2.42 18.96
C ILE A 29 -8.92 2.76 18.01
N LYS A 30 -10.14 2.71 18.52
CA LYS A 30 -11.31 3.32 17.90
C LYS A 30 -11.58 4.66 18.58
N CYS A 31 -11.46 5.75 17.84
CA CYS A 31 -11.67 7.09 18.39
C CYS A 31 -12.37 8.02 17.39
N THR A 32 -12.91 9.11 17.91
CA THR A 32 -13.38 10.26 17.13
C THR A 32 -12.36 11.37 17.25
N VAL A 33 -11.90 11.88 16.11
CA VAL A 33 -10.84 12.88 16.00
C VAL A 33 -11.31 14.07 15.17
N LEU A 34 -10.88 15.27 15.57
CA LEU A 34 -11.03 16.51 14.82
C LEU A 34 -9.68 16.88 14.19
N PRO A 35 -9.54 16.85 12.86
CA PRO A 35 -8.32 17.30 12.20
C PRO A 35 -8.08 18.81 12.36
N PRO A 36 -6.82 19.27 12.32
CA PRO A 36 -6.48 20.68 12.24
C PRO A 36 -6.96 21.27 10.90
N ARG A 37 -6.93 22.60 10.79
CA ARG A 37 -7.10 23.31 9.51
C ARG A 37 -5.75 23.42 8.80
N GLN A 38 -5.76 23.57 7.47
CA GLN A 38 -4.57 23.92 6.67
C GLN A 38 -3.37 22.95 6.77
N LEU A 39 -3.57 21.70 7.19
CA LEU A 39 -2.52 20.68 7.17
C LEU A 39 -2.36 20.09 5.77
N TYR A 40 -1.22 20.33 5.12
CA TYR A 40 -1.01 19.97 3.72
C TYR A 40 -0.99 18.44 3.46
N HIS A 41 -0.44 17.68 4.41
CA HIS A 41 -0.40 16.21 4.41
C HIS A 41 -1.16 15.66 5.62
N PRO A 42 -2.47 15.35 5.48
CA PRO A 42 -3.24 14.73 6.55
C PRO A 42 -2.67 13.36 6.94
N VAL A 43 -2.70 13.03 8.23
CA VAL A 43 -2.04 11.82 8.78
C VAL A 43 -2.95 10.60 8.70
N LEU A 44 -4.20 10.74 9.15
CA LEU A 44 -5.08 9.59 9.35
C LEU A 44 -5.83 9.23 8.06
N PRO A 45 -5.75 7.95 7.63
CA PRO A 45 -6.52 7.49 6.49
C PRO A 45 -8.01 7.36 6.84
N TYR A 46 -8.86 7.72 5.88
CA TYR A 46 -10.31 7.53 5.94
C TYR A 46 -10.78 6.81 4.68
N ARG A 47 -11.63 5.78 4.85
CA ARG A 47 -12.19 5.03 3.73
C ARG A 47 -13.67 5.36 3.57
N HIS A 48 -14.02 5.87 2.39
CA HIS A 48 -15.40 6.14 1.99
C HIS A 48 -15.60 5.71 0.53
N ASP A 49 -16.75 5.10 0.22
CA ASP A 49 -17.08 4.57 -1.10
C ASP A 49 -15.92 3.78 -1.77
N LYS A 50 -15.36 2.81 -1.02
CA LYS A 50 -14.21 1.97 -1.43
C LYS A 50 -12.91 2.73 -1.74
N LYS A 51 -12.85 4.05 -1.53
CA LYS A 51 -11.66 4.89 -1.73
C LYS A 51 -10.99 5.17 -0.39
N LEU A 52 -9.68 4.95 -0.35
CA LEU A 52 -8.82 5.45 0.74
C LEU A 52 -8.42 6.89 0.44
N MET A 53 -8.71 7.81 1.36
CA MET A 53 -8.44 9.24 1.27
C MET A 53 -7.75 9.73 2.55
N PHE A 54 -7.00 10.83 2.42
CA PHE A 54 -6.38 11.55 3.53
C PHE A 54 -6.94 12.98 3.47
N ALA A 55 -7.82 13.31 4.42
CA ALA A 55 -8.64 14.52 4.38
C ALA A 55 -8.71 15.18 5.77
N LEU A 56 -9.15 16.44 5.80
CA LEU A 56 -9.31 17.26 7.01
C LEU A 56 -10.77 17.54 7.37
N CYS A 57 -11.71 17.16 6.50
CA CYS A 57 -13.14 17.24 6.74
C CYS A 57 -13.84 16.01 6.15
N ARG A 58 -14.60 15.30 7.00
CA ARG A 58 -15.42 14.16 6.59
C ARG A 58 -16.43 14.55 5.52
N THR A 59 -17.25 15.56 5.75
CA THR A 59 -18.28 15.96 4.78
C THR A 59 -17.69 16.41 3.44
N CYS A 60 -16.58 17.16 3.42
CA CYS A 60 -15.95 17.57 2.16
C CYS A 60 -15.43 16.36 1.36
N CYS A 61 -14.85 15.35 2.03
CA CYS A 61 -14.32 14.18 1.31
C CYS A 61 -15.42 13.21 0.87
N GLU A 62 -16.51 13.09 1.62
CA GLU A 62 -17.70 12.32 1.22
C GLU A 62 -18.41 12.96 0.01
N ARG A 63 -18.49 14.30 -0.03
CA ARG A 63 -19.12 15.07 -1.11
C ARG A 63 -18.19 15.44 -2.27
N LEU A 64 -16.89 15.10 -2.17
CA LEU A 64 -15.85 15.51 -3.12
C LEU A 64 -15.84 17.03 -3.41
N GLN A 65 -16.08 17.82 -2.36
CA GLN A 65 -16.21 19.28 -2.46
C GLN A 65 -14.90 19.93 -2.95
N GLN A 66 -15.00 20.78 -3.98
CA GLN A 66 -13.86 21.52 -4.52
C GLN A 66 -13.70 22.92 -3.91
N GLU A 67 -14.75 23.48 -3.31
CA GLU A 67 -14.72 24.79 -2.67
C GLU A 67 -14.11 24.76 -1.27
N PRO A 68 -13.58 25.90 -0.77
CA PRO A 68 -13.08 26.01 0.60
C PRO A 68 -14.07 25.52 1.66
N CYS A 69 -13.57 24.82 2.67
CA CYS A 69 -14.43 24.17 3.66
C CYS A 69 -14.95 25.15 4.72
N GLN A 70 -16.27 25.34 4.76
CA GLN A 70 -16.97 26.14 5.78
C GLN A 70 -17.70 25.30 6.83
N HIS A 71 -17.50 23.97 6.82
CA HIS A 71 -18.14 23.06 7.77
C HIS A 71 -17.67 23.31 9.21
N ASP A 72 -18.58 23.08 10.14
CA ASP A 72 -18.35 23.15 11.58
C ASP A 72 -17.52 21.95 12.08
N LYS A 73 -17.25 21.92 13.39
CA LYS A 73 -16.45 20.83 13.99
C LYS A 73 -17.14 19.47 13.84
N ASP A 74 -18.46 19.44 13.89
CA ASP A 74 -19.26 18.21 13.90
C ASP A 74 -19.34 17.53 12.53
N SER A 75 -19.42 18.31 11.45
CA SER A 75 -19.28 17.81 10.07
C SER A 75 -17.84 17.44 9.71
N ARG A 76 -16.83 18.03 10.37
CA ARG A 76 -15.42 17.77 10.07
C ARG A 76 -14.84 16.52 10.72
N LYS A 77 -15.31 16.14 11.92
CA LYS A 77 -14.74 15.03 12.69
C LYS A 77 -14.83 13.68 11.97
N PHE A 78 -13.84 12.84 12.20
CA PHE A 78 -13.79 11.45 11.73
C PHE A 78 -13.93 10.49 12.91
N THR A 79 -14.71 9.44 12.74
CA THR A 79 -14.69 8.28 13.63
C THR A 79 -14.11 7.12 12.86
N GLY A 80 -13.10 6.46 13.44
CA GLY A 80 -12.42 5.36 12.78
C GLY A 80 -11.59 4.54 13.75
N THR A 81 -10.92 3.54 13.19
CA THR A 81 -10.07 2.61 13.91
C THR A 81 -8.67 2.64 13.30
N TRP A 82 -7.67 2.96 14.12
CA TRP A 82 -6.30 3.15 13.68
C TRP A 82 -5.32 2.50 14.66
N VAL A 83 -4.06 2.35 14.25
CA VAL A 83 -2.98 1.99 15.17
C VAL A 83 -2.68 3.19 16.05
N THR A 84 -2.49 2.99 17.36
CA THR A 84 -2.27 4.08 18.33
C THR A 84 -1.10 4.99 17.92
N GLU A 85 -0.04 4.44 17.35
CA GLU A 85 1.13 5.20 16.91
C GLU A 85 0.82 6.19 15.76
N GLU A 86 -0.11 5.86 14.86
CA GLU A 86 -0.59 6.81 13.85
C GLU A 86 -1.41 7.94 14.45
N VAL A 87 -2.23 7.62 15.45
CA VAL A 87 -3.02 8.64 16.17
C VAL A 87 -2.11 9.56 16.98
N LYS A 88 -1.06 9.03 17.61
CA LYS A 88 -0.03 9.84 18.28
C LYS A 88 0.64 10.80 17.30
N LYS A 89 1.04 10.33 16.12
CA LYS A 89 1.56 11.21 15.05
C LYS A 89 0.53 12.25 14.60
N ALA A 90 -0.76 11.90 14.56
CA ALA A 90 -1.82 12.86 14.23
C ALA A 90 -1.94 13.95 15.30
N ILE A 91 -1.86 13.60 16.59
CA ILE A 91 -1.87 14.58 17.69
C ILE A 91 -0.67 15.54 17.57
N GLU A 92 0.53 15.04 17.27
CA GLU A 92 1.70 15.89 17.00
C GLU A 92 1.46 16.90 15.85
N LYS A 93 0.59 16.56 14.90
CA LYS A 93 0.20 17.43 13.79
C LYS A 93 -1.03 18.30 14.07
N GLY A 94 -1.51 18.33 15.31
CA GLY A 94 -2.61 19.19 15.75
C GLY A 94 -4.00 18.58 15.64
N TYR A 95 -4.11 17.25 15.50
CA TYR A 95 -5.40 16.58 15.63
C TYR A 95 -5.83 16.56 17.10
N VAL A 96 -7.12 16.74 17.34
CA VAL A 96 -7.72 16.68 18.68
C VAL A 96 -8.57 15.42 18.79
N ILE A 97 -8.32 14.57 19.78
CA ILE A 97 -9.21 13.45 20.11
C ILE A 97 -10.43 14.03 20.83
N LEU A 98 -11.62 13.78 20.28
CA LEU A 98 -12.89 14.19 20.89
C LEU A 98 -13.47 13.10 21.80
N LYS A 99 -13.28 11.83 21.43
CA LYS A 99 -13.76 10.67 22.19
C LYS A 99 -12.92 9.44 21.87
N VAL A 100 -12.51 8.69 22.89
CA VAL A 100 -12.00 7.32 22.73
C VAL A 100 -13.17 6.37 22.98
N HIS A 101 -13.45 5.48 22.02
CA HIS A 101 -14.55 4.51 22.14
C HIS A 101 -14.07 3.20 22.74
N GLU A 102 -12.88 2.75 22.31
CA GLU A 102 -12.32 1.46 22.69
C GLU A 102 -10.85 1.40 22.29
N VAL A 103 -10.02 0.72 23.10
CA VAL A 103 -8.62 0.48 22.82
C VAL A 103 -8.30 -1.00 23.06
N TYR A 104 -7.70 -1.63 22.05
CA TYR A 104 -7.08 -2.95 22.17
C TYR A 104 -5.61 -2.73 22.52
N ASN A 105 -5.30 -2.71 23.81
CA ASN A 105 -3.99 -2.34 24.33
C ASN A 105 -3.11 -3.57 24.57
N PHE A 106 -1.86 -3.52 24.13
CA PHE A 106 -0.86 -4.57 24.37
C PHE A 106 0.17 -4.08 25.38
N SER A 107 0.27 -4.77 26.52
CA SER A 107 1.30 -4.51 27.53
C SER A 107 2.71 -4.92 27.07
N ARG A 108 2.80 -5.85 26.09
CA ARG A 108 4.04 -6.38 25.57
C ARG A 108 4.23 -6.01 24.10
N SER A 109 5.47 -5.68 23.76
CA SER A 109 5.89 -5.45 22.39
C SER A 109 7.24 -6.09 22.11
N SER A 110 7.55 -6.32 20.84
CA SER A 110 8.85 -6.82 20.42
C SER A 110 9.37 -6.05 19.23
N THR A 111 10.69 -5.88 19.21
CA THR A 111 11.46 -5.27 18.12
C THR A 111 12.23 -6.30 17.30
N THR A 112 12.28 -7.54 17.79
CA THR A 112 13.07 -8.64 17.22
C THR A 112 12.21 -9.80 16.73
N LEU A 113 10.88 -9.68 16.85
CA LEU A 113 9.90 -10.73 16.52
C LEU A 113 10.13 -11.37 15.14
N PHE A 114 10.51 -10.56 14.16
CA PHE A 114 10.76 -10.99 12.78
C PHE A 114 12.21 -10.87 12.34
N LYS A 115 13.12 -10.54 13.27
CA LYS A 115 14.51 -10.19 12.94
C LYS A 115 15.20 -11.34 12.20
N SER A 116 15.20 -12.54 12.76
CA SER A 116 15.84 -13.71 12.14
C SER A 116 15.32 -14.02 10.73
N TYR A 117 13.99 -13.92 10.53
CA TYR A 117 13.37 -14.13 9.21
C TYR A 117 13.81 -13.05 8.21
N ILE A 118 13.74 -11.78 8.61
CA ILE A 118 14.14 -10.65 7.78
C ILE A 118 15.63 -10.75 7.43
N ASP A 119 16.49 -10.98 8.41
CA ASP A 119 17.94 -11.08 8.25
C ASP A 119 18.31 -12.19 7.25
N THR A 120 17.64 -13.35 7.34
CA THR A 120 17.86 -14.49 6.44
C THR A 120 17.60 -14.13 4.97
N PHE A 121 16.41 -13.57 4.68
CA PHE A 121 16.04 -13.24 3.30
C PHE A 121 16.67 -11.94 2.82
N LEU A 122 17.01 -11.02 3.73
CA LEU A 122 17.73 -9.80 3.40
C LEU A 122 19.17 -10.10 3.01
N LYS A 123 19.87 -10.97 3.76
CA LYS A 123 21.20 -11.50 3.39
C LYS A 123 21.17 -12.08 1.98
N THR A 124 20.28 -13.04 1.75
CA THR A 124 20.15 -13.73 0.47
C THR A 124 19.83 -12.74 -0.67
N LYS A 125 18.93 -11.79 -0.42
CA LYS A 125 18.57 -10.73 -1.37
C LYS A 125 19.78 -9.85 -1.71
N GLN A 126 20.58 -9.48 -0.71
CA GLN A 126 21.70 -8.57 -0.88
C GLN A 126 22.85 -9.24 -1.62
N GLU A 127 23.22 -10.44 -1.23
CA GLU A 127 24.23 -11.27 -1.93
C GLU A 127 23.85 -11.47 -3.40
N SER A 128 22.56 -11.75 -3.67
CA SER A 128 22.07 -11.94 -5.05
C SER A 128 21.93 -10.65 -5.87
N SER A 129 22.24 -9.48 -5.30
CA SER A 129 22.18 -8.19 -6.01
C SER A 129 23.47 -7.87 -6.76
N GLY A 130 24.54 -8.64 -6.53
CA GLY A 130 25.89 -8.28 -6.92
C GLY A 130 26.46 -7.12 -6.09
N TRP A 131 27.68 -6.73 -6.43
CA TRP A 131 28.39 -5.64 -5.79
C TRP A 131 27.80 -4.27 -6.14
N PRO A 132 27.74 -3.32 -5.18
CA PRO A 132 27.45 -1.93 -5.50
C PRO A 132 28.43 -1.36 -6.54
N ALA A 133 28.00 -0.36 -7.30
CA ALA A 133 28.80 0.22 -8.39
C ALA A 133 30.11 0.85 -7.88
N GLU A 134 30.10 1.32 -6.64
CA GLU A 134 31.24 1.88 -5.92
C GLU A 134 32.25 0.84 -5.42
N CYS A 135 31.91 -0.46 -5.42
CA CYS A 135 32.74 -1.54 -4.88
C CYS A 135 33.58 -2.21 -5.98
N ILE A 136 34.61 -1.51 -6.47
CA ILE A 136 35.48 -1.99 -7.55
C ILE A 136 36.69 -2.75 -6.99
N THR A 137 37.32 -2.21 -5.93
CA THR A 137 38.51 -2.80 -5.31
C THR A 137 38.14 -3.73 -4.16
N ASP A 138 39.04 -4.67 -3.82
CA ASP A 138 38.79 -5.60 -2.72
C ASP A 138 38.67 -4.88 -1.36
N ALA A 139 39.43 -3.80 -1.15
CA ALA A 139 39.28 -2.95 0.03
C ALA A 139 37.88 -2.32 0.13
N GLN A 140 37.27 -1.92 -1.00
CA GLN A 140 35.90 -1.39 -1.02
C GLN A 140 34.86 -2.48 -0.73
N LYS A 141 35.08 -3.69 -1.25
CA LYS A 141 34.22 -4.85 -0.97
C LYS A 141 34.25 -5.23 0.51
N ASP A 142 35.44 -5.27 1.11
CA ASP A 142 35.63 -5.55 2.53
C ASP A 142 35.00 -4.47 3.41
N ALA A 143 35.18 -3.20 3.03
CA ALA A 143 34.52 -2.08 3.70
C ALA A 143 33.00 -2.18 3.62
N TYR A 144 32.46 -2.57 2.47
CA TYR A 144 31.03 -2.77 2.27
C TYR A 144 30.49 -3.90 3.16
N ILE A 145 31.13 -5.07 3.18
CA ILE A 145 30.75 -6.19 4.06
C ILE A 145 30.79 -5.77 5.53
N SER A 146 31.88 -5.11 5.95
CA SER A 146 32.05 -4.63 7.33
C SER A 146 30.96 -3.61 7.71
N SER A 147 30.61 -2.70 6.79
CA SER A 147 29.54 -1.72 7.00
C SER A 147 28.17 -2.38 7.13
N TYR A 148 27.92 -3.45 6.37
CA TYR A 148 26.67 -4.21 6.40
C TYR A 148 26.53 -4.98 7.73
N LEU A 149 27.61 -5.62 8.19
CA LEU A 149 27.64 -6.24 9.51
C LEU A 149 27.42 -5.20 10.62
N ALA A 150 28.10 -4.06 10.57
CA ALA A 150 28.00 -3.03 11.60
C ALA A 150 26.61 -2.39 11.69
N LYS A 151 25.95 -2.15 10.54
CA LYS A 151 24.64 -1.47 10.49
C LYS A 151 23.45 -2.43 10.60
N GLU A 152 23.48 -3.55 9.89
CA GLU A 152 22.36 -4.50 9.83
C GLU A 152 22.54 -5.68 10.79
N GLY A 153 23.76 -5.94 11.27
CA GLY A 153 24.08 -7.15 12.02
C GLY A 153 24.10 -8.42 11.15
N ILE A 154 24.21 -8.26 9.83
CA ILE A 154 24.17 -9.35 8.86
C ILE A 154 25.55 -9.54 8.25
N GLN A 155 26.14 -10.71 8.46
CA GLN A 155 27.38 -11.10 7.80
C GLN A 155 27.08 -11.55 6.37
N LEU A 156 27.49 -10.75 5.39
CA LEU A 156 27.49 -11.14 3.98
C LEU A 156 28.66 -12.08 3.70
N ASP A 157 28.45 -13.03 2.80
CA ASP A 157 29.49 -13.92 2.30
C ASP A 157 29.98 -13.42 0.92
N PRO A 158 31.23 -12.93 0.81
CA PRO A 158 31.77 -12.39 -0.43
C PRO A 158 31.67 -13.35 -1.62
N GLU A 159 31.79 -14.67 -1.40
CA GLU A 159 31.71 -15.69 -2.47
C GLU A 159 30.29 -15.82 -3.04
N ASN A 160 29.29 -15.45 -2.25
CA ASN A 160 27.88 -15.47 -2.65
C ASN A 160 27.42 -14.13 -3.25
N VAL A 161 28.26 -13.08 -3.24
CA VAL A 161 27.91 -11.77 -3.80
C VAL A 161 28.07 -11.79 -5.32
N GLU A 162 26.97 -12.15 -5.99
CA GLU A 162 26.88 -12.22 -7.44
C GLU A 162 25.51 -11.74 -7.94
N MET A 163 25.46 -11.24 -9.18
CA MET A 163 24.19 -10.84 -9.77
C MET A 163 23.36 -12.08 -10.12
N ASN A 164 22.35 -12.36 -9.30
CA ASN A 164 21.42 -13.48 -9.50
C ASN A 164 19.97 -13.00 -9.45
N PRO A 165 19.38 -12.58 -10.60
CA PRO A 165 18.04 -12.00 -10.65
C PRO A 165 16.95 -12.94 -10.12
N GLY A 166 17.08 -14.26 -10.34
CA GLY A 166 16.12 -15.26 -9.88
C GLY A 166 16.11 -15.42 -8.36
N LYS A 167 17.29 -15.64 -7.76
CA LYS A 167 17.45 -15.78 -6.30
C LYS A 167 17.06 -14.49 -5.58
N ARG A 168 17.40 -13.33 -6.16
CA ARG A 168 16.96 -12.01 -5.70
C ARG A 168 15.43 -11.88 -5.71
N ALA A 169 14.77 -12.30 -6.79
CA ALA A 169 13.32 -12.21 -6.92
C ALA A 169 12.60 -13.07 -5.88
N VAL A 170 13.06 -14.32 -5.65
CA VAL A 170 12.50 -15.22 -4.63
C VAL A 170 12.67 -14.63 -3.23
N SER A 171 13.86 -14.13 -2.90
CA SER A 171 14.15 -13.54 -1.59
C SER A 171 13.32 -12.28 -1.34
N LYS A 172 13.18 -11.41 -2.35
CA LYS A 172 12.31 -10.23 -2.30
C LYS A 172 10.84 -10.62 -2.14
N LEU A 173 10.40 -11.68 -2.81
CA LEU A 173 9.03 -12.17 -2.69
C LEU A 173 8.74 -12.71 -1.28
N ALA A 174 9.69 -13.42 -0.66
CA ALA A 174 9.56 -13.89 0.72
C ALA A 174 9.38 -12.71 1.69
N LEU A 175 10.24 -11.69 1.62
CA LEU A 175 10.13 -10.48 2.43
C LEU A 175 8.78 -9.75 2.23
N ASN A 176 8.34 -9.58 0.98
CA ASN A 176 7.13 -8.83 0.66
C ASN A 176 5.84 -9.59 0.95
N SER A 177 5.82 -10.91 0.79
CA SER A 177 4.63 -11.74 1.00
C SER A 177 4.39 -12.06 2.47
N PHE A 178 5.45 -12.04 3.29
CA PHE A 178 5.41 -12.41 4.70
C PHE A 178 4.37 -11.61 5.48
N TRP A 179 4.44 -10.28 5.45
CA TRP A 179 3.47 -9.46 6.19
C TRP A 179 2.06 -9.55 5.61
N GLY A 180 1.95 -9.70 4.28
CA GLY A 180 0.67 -9.81 3.58
C GLY A 180 -0.11 -11.07 3.99
N ARG A 181 0.59 -12.13 4.39
CA ARG A 181 -0.03 -13.34 4.94
C ARG A 181 -0.84 -13.04 6.20
N PHE A 182 -0.33 -12.20 7.09
CA PHE A 182 -1.02 -11.83 8.33
C PHE A 182 -2.33 -11.07 8.11
N GLY A 183 -2.46 -10.33 6.99
CA GLY A 183 -3.65 -9.55 6.63
C GLY A 183 -4.57 -10.24 5.62
N MET A 184 -4.42 -11.55 5.40
CA MET A 184 -5.15 -12.26 4.36
C MET A 184 -6.64 -12.43 4.71
N ASN A 185 -7.53 -12.01 3.81
CA ASN A 185 -8.97 -12.30 3.96
C ASN A 185 -9.23 -13.81 3.81
N ARG A 186 -9.81 -14.40 4.86
CA ARG A 186 -10.15 -15.83 4.94
C ARG A 186 -11.50 -16.18 4.34
N HIS A 187 -12.42 -15.22 4.22
CA HIS A 187 -13.74 -15.42 3.61
C HIS A 187 -13.67 -15.38 2.08
N LYS A 188 -12.78 -16.19 1.50
CA LYS A 188 -12.69 -16.37 0.05
C LYS A 188 -13.38 -17.66 -0.34
N SER A 189 -14.11 -17.62 -1.45
CA SER A 189 -14.66 -18.82 -2.09
C SER A 189 -13.55 -19.84 -2.35
N GLN A 190 -13.78 -21.06 -1.88
CA GLN A 190 -12.95 -22.24 -2.06
C GLN A 190 -13.59 -23.15 -3.10
N LEU A 191 -12.76 -23.95 -3.77
CA LEU A 191 -13.19 -24.94 -4.73
C LEU A 191 -12.70 -26.32 -4.29
N THR A 192 -13.62 -27.25 -4.04
CA THR A 192 -13.29 -28.61 -3.62
C THR A 192 -13.77 -29.61 -4.65
N TYR A 193 -12.91 -30.55 -5.02
CA TYR A 193 -13.25 -31.67 -5.89
C TYR A 193 -13.56 -32.89 -5.03
N ILE A 194 -14.75 -33.45 -5.22
CA ILE A 194 -15.31 -34.54 -4.46
C ILE A 194 -15.56 -35.71 -5.39
N ARG A 195 -15.10 -36.90 -5.00
CA ARG A 195 -15.22 -38.14 -5.79
C ARG A 195 -16.06 -39.23 -5.11
N THR A 196 -16.50 -39.00 -3.88
CA THR A 196 -17.26 -39.97 -3.09
C THR A 196 -18.49 -39.31 -2.50
N LEU A 197 -19.58 -40.08 -2.39
CA LEU A 197 -20.83 -39.61 -1.80
C LEU A 197 -20.65 -39.23 -0.32
N GLU A 198 -19.77 -39.94 0.41
CA GLU A 198 -19.47 -39.63 1.80
C GLU A 198 -18.88 -38.21 1.97
N ASN A 199 -17.87 -37.86 1.16
CA ASN A 199 -17.27 -36.53 1.20
C ASN A 199 -18.23 -35.45 0.72
N PHE A 200 -19.11 -35.78 -0.22
CA PHE A 200 -20.17 -34.89 -0.68
C PHE A 200 -21.13 -34.59 0.48
N ASN A 201 -21.68 -35.62 1.11
CA ASN A 201 -22.60 -35.48 2.23
C ASN A 201 -21.96 -34.72 3.40
N LYS A 202 -20.71 -35.04 3.76
CA LYS A 202 -19.94 -34.32 4.79
C LYS A 202 -19.81 -32.83 4.50
N LEU A 203 -19.60 -32.45 3.24
CA LEU A 203 -19.41 -31.05 2.88
C LEU A 203 -20.73 -30.29 2.75
N ILE A 204 -21.79 -30.94 2.27
CA ILE A 204 -23.14 -30.37 2.18
C ILE A 204 -23.79 -30.17 3.56
N SER A 205 -23.54 -31.08 4.50
CA SER A 205 -24.11 -31.00 5.85
C SER A 205 -23.33 -30.10 6.81
N ASP A 206 -22.15 -29.61 6.41
CA ASP A 206 -21.30 -28.76 7.24
C ASP A 206 -21.86 -27.33 7.32
N THR A 207 -22.53 -27.02 8.44
CA THR A 207 -23.14 -25.70 8.70
C THR A 207 -22.12 -24.56 8.82
N THR A 208 -20.84 -24.88 8.99
CA THR A 208 -19.75 -23.89 8.99
C THR A 208 -19.42 -23.39 7.58
N LYS A 209 -19.96 -24.03 6.53
CA LYS A 209 -19.74 -23.71 5.13
C LYS A 209 -21.04 -23.30 4.45
N SER A 210 -20.95 -22.29 3.61
CA SER A 210 -22.04 -21.85 2.75
C SER A 210 -21.70 -22.23 1.31
N ILE A 211 -22.52 -23.08 0.70
CA ILE A 211 -22.32 -23.55 -0.66
C ILE A 211 -22.83 -22.50 -1.63
N GLU A 212 -21.98 -22.13 -2.58
CA GLU A 212 -22.29 -21.14 -3.61
C GLU A 212 -22.73 -21.83 -4.91
N GLU A 213 -22.07 -22.92 -5.29
CA GLU A 213 -22.31 -23.60 -6.56
C GLU A 213 -21.87 -25.07 -6.52
N LEU A 214 -22.63 -25.93 -7.19
CA LEU A 214 -22.28 -27.33 -7.46
C LEU A 214 -22.13 -27.53 -8.96
N TYR A 215 -21.08 -28.23 -9.38
CA TYR A 215 -20.82 -28.51 -10.78
C TYR A 215 -20.17 -29.88 -10.95
N PHE A 216 -20.60 -30.66 -11.95
CA PHE A 216 -20.10 -32.00 -12.21
C PHE A 216 -19.24 -32.00 -13.48
N PRO A 217 -17.91 -31.81 -13.39
CA PRO A 217 -17.02 -31.86 -14.56
C PRO A 217 -16.99 -33.21 -15.26
N SER A 218 -17.30 -34.30 -14.53
CA SER A 218 -17.43 -35.64 -15.05
C SER A 218 -18.38 -36.45 -14.16
N GLU A 219 -18.76 -37.64 -14.60
CA GLU A 219 -19.65 -38.54 -13.85
C GLU A 219 -19.11 -38.91 -12.46
N ASN A 220 -17.79 -38.92 -12.29
CA ASN A 220 -17.13 -39.36 -11.06
C ASN A 220 -16.60 -38.22 -10.18
N VAL A 221 -16.85 -36.95 -10.56
CA VAL A 221 -16.32 -35.80 -9.86
C VAL A 221 -17.41 -34.74 -9.70
N CYS A 222 -17.72 -34.39 -8.46
CA CYS A 222 -18.47 -33.19 -8.12
C CYS A 222 -17.48 -32.10 -7.68
N THR A 223 -17.59 -30.91 -8.24
CA THR A 223 -16.90 -29.72 -7.76
C THR A 223 -17.88 -28.88 -6.96
N VAL A 224 -17.52 -28.59 -5.71
CA VAL A 224 -18.31 -27.72 -4.82
C VAL A 224 -17.55 -26.42 -4.61
N GLN A 225 -18.17 -25.32 -4.98
CA GLN A 225 -17.73 -23.99 -4.60
C GLN A 225 -18.44 -23.58 -3.33
N TRP A 226 -17.67 -23.18 -2.32
CA TRP A 226 -18.21 -22.81 -1.01
C TRP A 226 -17.40 -21.69 -0.38
N LYS A 227 -18.00 -20.95 0.54
CA LYS A 227 -17.32 -19.98 1.40
C LYS A 227 -17.52 -20.37 2.85
N GLN A 228 -16.59 -19.98 3.74
CA GLN A 228 -16.83 -20.11 5.16
C GLN A 228 -18.05 -19.24 5.53
N ASN A 229 -18.95 -19.78 6.34
CA ASN A 229 -20.07 -19.02 6.88
C ASN A 229 -19.54 -17.79 7.65
N GLU A 230 -20.14 -16.62 7.42
CA GLU A 230 -19.70 -15.36 8.02
C GLU A 230 -19.83 -15.36 9.55
N ASN A 231 -20.78 -16.12 10.08
CA ASN A 231 -20.99 -16.30 11.51
C ASN A 231 -20.00 -17.29 12.15
N PHE A 232 -19.21 -17.99 11.33
CA PHE A 232 -18.22 -18.95 11.80
C PHE A 232 -16.82 -18.37 11.69
N LEU A 233 -16.18 -18.19 12.85
CA LEU A 233 -14.77 -17.84 12.95
C LEU A 233 -13.97 -19.09 13.29
N GLY A 234 -13.45 -19.76 12.27
CA GLY A 234 -12.55 -20.89 12.49
C GLY A 234 -11.26 -20.43 13.18
N GLN A 235 -10.67 -21.27 14.03
CA GLN A 235 -9.34 -21.01 14.55
C GLN A 235 -8.33 -20.85 13.41
N ASP A 236 -7.40 -19.93 13.57
CA ASP A 236 -6.33 -19.69 12.62
C ASP A 236 -5.08 -19.20 13.30
N ALA A 237 -4.00 -19.93 13.04
CA ALA A 237 -2.67 -19.57 13.48
C ALA A 237 -1.87 -18.82 12.40
N SER A 238 -2.44 -18.64 11.19
CA SER A 238 -1.71 -18.11 10.03
C SER A 238 -1.95 -16.63 9.73
N THR A 239 -2.98 -16.00 10.31
CA THR A 239 -3.27 -14.56 10.18
C THR A 239 -3.20 -13.83 11.51
N ASN A 240 -2.90 -12.53 11.47
CA ASN A 240 -2.92 -11.66 12.63
C ASN A 240 -3.13 -10.21 12.18
N ILE A 241 -4.35 -9.70 12.37
CA ILE A 241 -4.73 -8.36 11.92
C ILE A 241 -3.90 -7.25 12.60
N PHE A 242 -3.45 -7.45 13.84
CA PHE A 242 -2.66 -6.46 14.57
C PHE A 242 -1.28 -6.32 13.91
N ILE A 243 -0.62 -7.43 13.62
CA ILE A 243 0.68 -7.42 12.92
C ILE A 243 0.54 -6.73 11.57
N ALA A 244 -0.45 -7.09 10.76
CA ALA A 244 -0.69 -6.46 9.47
C ALA A 244 -0.96 -4.94 9.58
N ALA A 245 -1.80 -4.53 10.54
CA ALA A 245 -2.09 -3.13 10.79
C ALA A 245 -0.82 -2.35 11.17
N PHE A 246 -0.02 -2.87 12.12
CA PHE A 246 1.23 -2.28 12.56
C PHE A 246 2.27 -2.16 11.44
N THR A 247 2.43 -3.18 10.59
CA THR A 247 3.34 -3.12 9.43
C THR A 247 2.96 -1.95 8.52
N THR A 248 1.67 -1.83 8.16
CA THR A 248 1.24 -0.76 7.26
C THR A 248 1.28 0.62 7.92
N CYS A 249 1.01 0.71 9.22
CA CYS A 249 1.17 1.93 10.02
C CYS A 249 2.63 2.40 10.01
N HIS A 250 3.57 1.51 10.35
CA HIS A 250 5.00 1.87 10.39
C HIS A 250 5.54 2.27 9.02
N ALA A 251 5.10 1.60 7.94
CA ALA A 251 5.43 1.97 6.57
C ALA A 251 4.91 3.37 6.22
N ARG A 252 3.63 3.67 6.53
CA ARG A 252 3.05 5.00 6.31
C ARG A 252 3.77 6.07 7.12
N LEU A 253 4.07 5.84 8.39
CA LEU A 253 4.79 6.79 9.24
C LEU A 253 6.23 7.03 8.75
N LYS A 254 6.89 6.01 8.19
CA LYS A 254 8.22 6.16 7.58
C LYS A 254 8.18 6.99 6.31
N LEU A 255 7.17 6.79 5.44
CA LEU A 255 6.96 7.67 4.29
C LEU A 255 6.60 9.09 4.75
N TYR A 256 5.76 9.18 5.78
CA TYR A 256 5.28 10.44 6.34
C TYR A 256 6.42 11.32 6.86
N SER A 257 7.47 10.72 7.44
CA SER A 257 8.61 11.48 8.00
C SER A 257 9.40 12.26 6.96
N GLU A 258 9.35 11.88 5.68
CA GLU A 258 10.02 12.64 4.62
C GLU A 258 9.06 13.58 3.89
N ILE A 259 7.83 13.14 3.60
CA ILE A 259 6.85 14.04 2.95
C ILE A 259 6.49 15.23 3.86
N GLU A 260 6.55 15.08 5.19
CA GLU A 260 6.32 16.19 6.12
C GLU A 260 7.41 17.25 6.04
N LYS A 261 8.66 16.87 5.80
CA LYS A 261 9.79 17.79 5.63
C LYS A 261 9.76 18.46 4.27
N LEU A 262 9.49 17.69 3.22
CA LEU A 262 9.36 18.19 1.85
C LEU A 262 8.14 19.12 1.68
N GLY A 263 7.09 18.93 2.48
CA GLY A 263 5.93 19.81 2.48
C GLY A 263 5.31 19.95 1.08
N ARG A 264 5.30 21.17 0.56
CA ARG A 264 4.74 21.50 -0.76
C ARG A 264 5.59 21.04 -1.95
N ASP A 265 6.85 20.67 -1.73
CA ASP A 265 7.70 20.17 -2.81
C ASP A 265 7.33 18.74 -3.25
N VAL A 266 6.45 18.06 -2.51
CA VAL A 266 5.95 16.74 -2.89
C VAL A 266 4.99 16.84 -4.08
N LEU A 267 5.35 16.18 -5.18
CA LEU A 267 4.54 16.10 -6.40
C LEU A 267 3.67 14.83 -6.43
N TYR A 268 4.21 13.71 -5.96
CA TYR A 268 3.51 12.42 -5.91
C TYR A 268 4.14 11.50 -4.87
N PHE A 269 3.37 10.55 -4.33
CA PHE A 269 3.90 9.47 -3.51
C PHE A 269 3.00 8.23 -3.62
N ASP A 270 3.60 7.05 -3.57
CA ASP A 270 2.88 5.77 -3.55
C ASP A 270 3.65 4.74 -2.75
N THR A 271 3.04 4.28 -1.65
CA THR A 271 3.49 3.18 -0.77
C THR A 271 4.86 3.40 -0.11
N ASP A 272 5.92 3.49 -0.90
CA ASP A 272 7.33 3.54 -0.53
C ASP A 272 8.17 4.46 -1.45
N SER A 273 7.52 5.21 -2.36
CA SER A 273 8.17 6.15 -3.28
C SER A 273 7.65 7.58 -3.11
N ILE A 274 8.53 8.55 -3.36
CA ILE A 274 8.21 9.99 -3.37
C ILE A 274 8.79 10.60 -4.64
N VAL A 275 7.98 11.32 -5.40
CA VAL A 275 8.41 12.24 -6.46
C VAL A 275 8.27 13.65 -5.91
N TYR A 276 9.34 14.42 -5.95
CA TYR A 276 9.41 15.73 -5.33
C TYR A 276 10.25 16.69 -6.16
N LYS A 277 10.08 17.98 -5.89
CA LYS A 277 10.90 19.06 -6.45
C LYS A 277 12.17 19.20 -5.60
N SER A 278 13.30 18.83 -6.18
CA SER A 278 14.61 19.04 -5.55
C SER A 278 15.01 20.51 -5.57
N THR A 279 15.58 20.96 -4.45
CA THR A 279 16.25 22.26 -4.28
C THR A 279 17.76 22.09 -4.05
N GLY A 280 18.27 20.85 -4.12
CA GLY A 280 19.63 20.48 -3.74
C GLY A 280 19.90 20.44 -2.24
N THR A 281 18.94 20.89 -1.40
CA THR A 281 19.09 20.93 0.07
C THR A 281 17.97 20.20 0.81
N ASN A 282 16.86 19.91 0.14
CA ASN A 282 15.68 19.24 0.69
C ASN A 282 15.63 17.73 0.36
N ASP A 283 16.65 17.20 -0.33
CA ASP A 283 16.66 15.82 -0.82
C ASP A 283 16.71 14.82 0.35
N PRO A 284 15.81 13.81 0.40
CA PRO A 284 15.87 12.77 1.43
C PRO A 284 17.21 12.02 1.37
N PRO A 285 17.80 11.66 2.53
CA PRO A 285 19.07 10.96 2.56
C PRO A 285 18.94 9.61 1.87
N LEU A 286 19.86 9.36 0.93
CA LEU A 286 19.96 8.09 0.23
C LEU A 286 20.83 7.11 1.01
N GLY A 287 20.58 5.83 0.80
CA GLY A 287 21.51 4.81 1.23
C GLY A 287 21.13 3.40 0.80
N ASN A 288 22.01 2.48 1.18
CA ASN A 288 22.03 1.09 0.71
C ASN A 288 21.47 0.11 1.77
N PHE A 289 21.02 0.62 2.92
CA PHE A 289 20.60 -0.16 4.07
C PHE A 289 19.07 -0.28 4.16
N LEU A 290 18.58 -1.20 5.00
CA LEU A 290 17.16 -1.52 5.12
C LEU A 290 16.36 -0.30 5.59
N GLY A 291 15.39 0.11 4.77
CA GLY A 291 14.49 1.22 5.06
C GLY A 291 15.07 2.60 4.78
N GLU A 292 16.24 2.68 4.15
CA GLU A 292 16.73 3.91 3.52
C GLU A 292 16.09 4.11 2.14
N PHE A 293 16.08 5.36 1.67
CA PHE A 293 15.63 5.66 0.32
C PHE A 293 16.77 5.37 -0.67
N THR A 294 16.42 4.82 -1.83
CA THR A 294 17.35 4.57 -2.91
C THR A 294 16.93 5.38 -4.12
N ASP A 295 17.89 5.89 -4.88
CA ASP A 295 17.61 6.56 -6.14
C ASP A 295 17.14 5.56 -7.21
N GLU A 296 15.88 5.70 -7.63
CA GLU A 296 15.26 4.85 -8.66
C GLU A 296 15.69 5.28 -10.08
N LEU A 297 16.20 6.50 -10.24
CA LEU A 297 16.55 7.08 -11.55
C LEU A 297 18.03 6.88 -11.92
N GLY A 298 18.84 6.33 -11.01
CA GLY A 298 20.25 6.01 -11.29
C GLY A 298 21.08 7.25 -11.61
N GLY A 299 20.86 8.34 -10.90
CA GLY A 299 21.53 9.63 -11.06
C GLY A 299 20.84 10.59 -12.04
N GLU A 300 19.81 10.14 -12.77
CA GLU A 300 19.02 11.02 -13.63
C GLU A 300 18.03 11.88 -12.82
N THR A 301 17.66 13.03 -13.36
CA THR A 301 16.64 13.90 -12.78
C THR A 301 15.41 13.97 -13.68
N ILE A 302 14.22 14.11 -13.07
CA ILE A 302 12.99 14.33 -13.82
C ILE A 302 12.91 15.80 -14.23
N THR A 303 12.84 16.07 -15.53
CA THR A 303 12.73 17.42 -16.09
C THR A 303 11.27 17.83 -16.32
N LYS A 304 10.40 16.85 -16.59
CA LYS A 304 8.95 17.07 -16.77
C LYS A 304 8.19 15.99 -16.04
N PHE A 305 7.23 16.38 -15.21
CA PHE A 305 6.37 15.46 -14.48
C PHE A 305 4.91 15.82 -14.70
N ILE A 306 4.05 14.80 -14.85
CA ILE A 306 2.62 14.98 -14.86
C ILE A 306 1.89 13.84 -14.16
N SER A 307 0.83 14.16 -13.42
CA SER A 307 -0.04 13.18 -12.78
C SER A 307 -1.50 13.44 -13.11
N GLY A 308 -2.17 12.40 -13.59
CA GLY A 308 -3.63 12.35 -13.74
C GLY A 308 -4.34 11.71 -12.54
N GLY A 309 -3.65 11.57 -11.40
CA GLY A 309 -4.17 10.97 -10.16
C GLY A 309 -3.39 9.74 -9.68
N PRO A 310 -3.92 9.03 -8.66
CA PRO A 310 -3.25 7.88 -8.05
C PRO A 310 -2.96 6.77 -9.06
N LYS A 311 -1.69 6.33 -9.13
CA LYS A 311 -1.20 5.30 -10.07
C LYS A 311 -1.42 5.65 -11.54
N ASN A 312 -1.46 6.95 -11.83
CA ASN A 312 -1.63 7.51 -13.17
C ASN A 312 -0.71 8.73 -13.34
N TYR A 313 0.49 8.51 -13.86
CA TYR A 313 1.50 9.56 -14.02
C TYR A 313 2.46 9.26 -15.16
N ALA A 314 3.12 10.30 -15.67
CA ALA A 314 4.17 10.19 -16.66
C ALA A 314 5.28 11.22 -16.39
N TYR A 315 6.50 10.90 -16.79
CA TYR A 315 7.63 11.79 -16.63
C TYR A 315 8.68 11.62 -17.72
N VAL A 316 9.50 12.66 -17.89
CA VAL A 316 10.65 12.71 -18.79
C VAL A 316 11.89 13.01 -17.96
N THR A 317 12.97 12.26 -18.17
CA THR A 317 14.24 12.46 -17.45
C THR A 317 15.19 13.39 -18.20
N SER A 318 16.32 13.74 -17.58
CA SER A 318 17.40 14.54 -18.17
C SER A 318 18.01 13.92 -19.44
N THR A 319 17.94 12.59 -19.58
CA THR A 319 18.39 11.85 -20.78
C THR A 319 17.30 11.71 -21.84
N ASN A 320 16.19 12.45 -21.71
CA ASN A 320 14.98 12.37 -22.56
C ASN A 320 14.26 11.02 -22.52
N LYS A 321 14.55 10.16 -21.53
CA LYS A 321 13.79 8.92 -21.33
C LYS A 321 12.39 9.25 -20.83
N THR A 322 11.39 8.73 -21.53
CA THR A 322 9.98 8.92 -21.16
C THR A 322 9.43 7.67 -20.47
N VAL A 323 8.78 7.86 -19.33
CA VAL A 323 8.12 6.79 -18.58
C VAL A 323 6.66 7.15 -18.37
N CYS A 324 5.77 6.21 -18.69
CA CYS A 324 4.33 6.35 -18.51
C CYS A 324 3.80 5.21 -17.63
N LYS A 325 3.05 5.54 -16.58
CA LYS A 325 2.48 4.59 -15.61
C LYS A 325 0.98 4.82 -15.53
N ILE A 326 0.21 3.93 -16.16
CA ILE A 326 -1.26 4.02 -16.20
C ILE A 326 -1.86 2.72 -15.67
N ARG A 327 -2.46 2.78 -14.47
CA ARG A 327 -3.11 1.62 -13.87
C ARG A 327 -4.29 1.13 -14.70
N GLY A 328 -4.36 -0.19 -14.90
CA GLY A 328 -5.48 -0.86 -15.57
C GLY A 328 -5.31 -1.03 -17.08
N PHE A 329 -4.24 -0.47 -17.65
CA PHE A 329 -3.88 -0.58 -19.07
C PHE A 329 -2.56 -1.33 -19.22
N THR A 330 -2.48 -2.19 -20.22
CA THR A 330 -1.23 -2.84 -20.62
C THR A 330 -0.55 -1.94 -21.63
N LEU A 331 0.60 -1.36 -21.27
CA LEU A 331 1.40 -0.50 -22.16
C LEU A 331 2.33 -1.37 -23.03
N ASN A 332 1.74 -2.06 -24.01
CA ASN A 332 2.50 -2.63 -25.12
C ASN A 332 2.86 -1.52 -26.13
N PHE A 333 3.69 -1.83 -27.13
CA PHE A 333 4.14 -0.85 -28.13
C PHE A 333 2.98 -0.06 -28.79
N LYS A 334 1.94 -0.76 -29.27
CA LYS A 334 0.75 -0.13 -29.89
C LYS A 334 0.04 0.82 -28.93
N ASN A 335 -0.19 0.38 -27.70
CA ASN A 335 -0.89 1.16 -26.69
C ASN A 335 -0.05 2.33 -26.18
N SER A 336 1.28 2.20 -26.11
CA SER A 336 2.17 3.30 -25.71
C SER A 336 2.26 4.40 -26.74
N LEU A 337 1.99 4.12 -28.03
CA LEU A 337 1.88 5.18 -29.04
C LEU A 337 0.67 6.07 -28.79
N LEU A 338 -0.43 5.51 -28.27
CA LEU A 338 -1.67 6.25 -27.96
C LEU A 338 -1.64 6.86 -26.55
N LEU A 339 -1.12 6.11 -25.57
CA LEU A 339 -0.99 6.51 -24.17
C LEU A 339 0.46 6.84 -23.83
N ASN A 340 0.88 8.01 -24.30
CA ASN A 340 2.21 8.57 -24.03
C ASN A 340 2.12 9.82 -23.15
N PHE A 341 3.29 10.40 -22.87
CA PHE A 341 3.41 11.62 -22.08
C PHE A 341 2.58 12.78 -22.63
N GLU A 342 2.65 13.05 -23.95
CA GLU A 342 1.93 14.17 -24.58
C GLU A 342 0.40 13.97 -24.55
N ALA A 343 -0.08 12.74 -24.76
CA ALA A 343 -1.50 12.43 -24.65
C ALA A 343 -2.02 12.65 -23.23
N MET A 344 -1.26 12.22 -22.20
CA MET A 344 -1.62 12.48 -20.80
C MET A 344 -1.55 13.98 -20.48
N LYS A 345 -0.51 14.66 -21.00
CA LYS A 345 -0.31 16.10 -20.84
C LYS A 345 -1.50 16.90 -21.32
N LYS A 346 -1.96 16.65 -22.53
CA LYS A 346 -3.13 17.31 -23.11
C LYS A 346 -4.37 17.13 -22.23
N LEU A 347 -4.67 15.90 -21.83
CA LEU A 347 -5.87 15.59 -21.02
C LEU A 347 -5.84 16.25 -19.63
N VAL A 348 -4.66 16.35 -19.00
CA VAL A 348 -4.53 16.97 -17.68
C VAL A 348 -4.56 18.50 -17.79
N GLN A 349 -3.87 19.09 -18.78
CA GLN A 349 -3.85 20.54 -18.98
C GLN A 349 -5.23 21.11 -19.32
N ASP A 350 -6.00 20.37 -20.13
CA ASP A 350 -7.35 20.77 -20.50
C ASP A 350 -8.38 20.43 -19.41
N MET A 351 -7.96 19.75 -18.33
CA MET A 351 -8.84 19.13 -17.34
C MET A 351 -9.98 18.34 -17.99
N ASP A 352 -9.66 17.72 -19.13
CA ASP A 352 -10.66 17.13 -20.01
C ASP A 352 -11.08 15.77 -19.45
N THR A 353 -12.16 15.81 -18.68
CA THR A 353 -12.77 14.60 -18.12
C THR A 353 -13.70 13.90 -19.11
N GLN A 354 -14.04 14.56 -20.23
CA GLN A 354 -14.97 14.04 -21.23
C GLN A 354 -14.26 13.19 -22.27
N THR A 355 -13.12 13.66 -22.80
CA THR A 355 -12.35 12.92 -23.79
C THR A 355 -11.86 11.61 -23.19
N LYS A 356 -12.18 10.53 -23.89
CA LYS A 356 -11.70 9.20 -23.57
C LYS A 356 -10.87 8.66 -24.71
N VAL A 357 -9.61 8.31 -24.44
CA VAL A 357 -8.74 7.65 -25.42
C VAL A 357 -9.09 6.16 -25.44
N PRO A 358 -9.65 5.63 -26.55
CA PRO A 358 -9.96 4.21 -26.65
C PRO A 358 -8.69 3.40 -26.88
N ILE A 359 -8.56 2.31 -26.13
CA ILE A 359 -7.49 1.32 -26.26
C ILE A 359 -8.16 -0.02 -26.53
N VAL A 360 -7.85 -0.58 -27.69
CA VAL A 360 -8.42 -1.84 -28.14
C VAL A 360 -7.42 -2.97 -27.89
N ASN A 361 -7.85 -3.96 -27.12
CA ASN A 361 -7.18 -5.24 -26.95
C ASN A 361 -7.93 -6.30 -27.77
N ASP A 362 -7.44 -6.58 -28.97
CA ASP A 362 -8.09 -7.45 -29.95
C ASP A 362 -8.26 -8.91 -29.46
N ARG A 363 -7.38 -9.35 -28.56
CA ARG A 363 -7.32 -10.75 -28.07
C ARG A 363 -7.24 -10.83 -26.56
N LYS A 364 -8.16 -10.16 -25.85
CA LYS A 364 -8.22 -10.28 -24.39
C LYS A 364 -8.71 -11.67 -24.01
N ILE A 365 -7.83 -12.43 -23.36
CA ILE A 365 -8.21 -13.70 -22.72
C ILE A 365 -9.14 -13.39 -21.56
N CYS A 366 -10.35 -13.95 -21.62
CA CYS A 366 -11.37 -13.87 -20.58
C CYS A 366 -11.75 -15.27 -20.10
N ARG A 367 -12.15 -15.34 -18.83
CA ARG A 367 -12.69 -16.54 -18.22
C ARG A 367 -14.17 -16.31 -17.92
N ASP A 368 -15.03 -17.15 -18.47
CA ASP A 368 -16.39 -17.29 -17.98
C ASP A 368 -16.33 -18.24 -16.77
N ALA A 369 -16.48 -17.70 -15.57
CA ALA A 369 -16.42 -18.52 -14.35
C ALA A 369 -17.59 -19.51 -14.27
N LYS A 370 -18.79 -19.11 -14.72
CA LYS A 370 -20.00 -19.93 -14.68
C LYS A 370 -19.93 -21.07 -15.69
N LYS A 371 -19.52 -20.77 -16.92
CA LYS A 371 -19.35 -21.79 -17.98
C LYS A 371 -18.00 -22.49 -17.92
N ARG A 372 -17.09 -22.06 -17.03
CA ARG A 372 -15.70 -22.53 -16.89
C ARG A 372 -14.93 -22.59 -18.22
N ARG A 373 -15.24 -21.67 -19.14
CA ARG A 373 -14.60 -21.56 -20.46
C ARG A 373 -13.60 -20.42 -20.49
N ILE A 374 -12.49 -20.65 -21.18
CA ILE A 374 -11.54 -19.61 -21.57
C ILE A 374 -11.87 -19.26 -23.03
N PHE A 375 -12.00 -17.97 -23.31
CA PHE A 375 -12.26 -17.49 -24.65
C PHE A 375 -11.57 -16.14 -24.86
N ASN A 376 -11.33 -15.81 -26.12
CA ASN A 376 -10.83 -14.50 -26.50
C ASN A 376 -12.01 -13.61 -26.86
N ARG A 377 -11.93 -12.34 -26.45
CA ARG A 377 -12.81 -11.29 -26.95
C ARG A 377 -12.02 -10.03 -27.21
N GLU A 378 -12.55 -9.18 -28.07
CA GLU A 378 -12.11 -7.80 -28.15
C GLU A 378 -12.53 -7.06 -26.86
N GLU A 379 -11.60 -6.31 -26.27
CA GLU A 379 -11.84 -5.45 -25.11
C GLU A 379 -11.46 -4.01 -25.47
N ILE A 380 -12.43 -3.10 -25.41
CA ILE A 380 -12.19 -1.66 -25.55
C ILE A 380 -12.16 -1.04 -24.17
N LYS A 381 -10.99 -0.53 -23.76
CA LYS A 381 -10.83 0.28 -22.54
C LYS A 381 -10.71 1.74 -22.91
N ARG A 382 -11.40 2.60 -22.16
CA ARG A 382 -11.42 4.05 -22.38
C ARG A 382 -10.62 4.73 -21.28
N TYR A 383 -9.45 5.24 -21.63
CA TYR A 383 -8.62 6.01 -20.72
C TYR A 383 -9.16 7.44 -20.59
N GLY A 384 -9.24 7.96 -19.37
CA GLY A 384 -9.52 9.36 -19.10
C GLY A 384 -8.95 9.76 -17.74
N VAL A 385 -8.71 11.05 -17.55
CA VAL A 385 -8.17 11.58 -16.29
C VAL A 385 -9.25 11.49 -15.20
N ILE A 386 -8.87 10.96 -14.04
CA ILE A 386 -9.76 10.84 -12.88
C ILE A 386 -9.01 11.36 -11.66
N TYR A 387 -9.30 12.59 -11.29
CA TYR A 387 -8.73 13.24 -10.13
C TYR A 387 -9.82 13.50 -9.07
N ASN A 388 -9.97 12.59 -8.10
CA ASN A 388 -11.07 12.65 -7.13
C ASN A 388 -10.64 12.44 -5.66
N LYS A 389 -9.35 12.54 -5.37
CA LYS A 389 -8.82 12.33 -4.00
C LYS A 389 -8.34 13.59 -3.29
N ARG A 390 -8.18 14.69 -4.03
CA ARG A 390 -7.73 16.00 -3.56
C ARG A 390 -8.42 17.08 -4.40
N VAL A 391 -8.38 18.32 -3.95
CA VAL A 391 -8.90 19.51 -4.63
C VAL A 391 -7.77 20.11 -5.47
N ILE A 392 -8.00 20.32 -6.76
CA ILE A 392 -7.02 20.95 -7.66
C ILE A 392 -7.15 22.47 -7.56
N GLN A 393 -6.02 23.15 -7.43
CA GLN A 393 -5.92 24.61 -7.43
C GLN A 393 -5.58 25.14 -8.83
N SER A 394 -5.76 26.44 -9.04
CA SER A 394 -5.46 27.10 -10.32
C SER A 394 -3.99 27.03 -10.74
N ASP A 395 -3.08 26.87 -9.79
CA ASP A 395 -1.64 26.71 -9.97
C ASP A 395 -1.20 25.23 -10.09
N TRP A 396 -2.15 24.31 -10.25
CA TRP A 396 -1.96 22.86 -10.33
C TRP A 396 -1.49 22.19 -9.03
N TYR A 397 -1.29 22.93 -7.95
CA TYR A 397 -1.13 22.33 -6.63
C TYR A 397 -2.44 21.68 -6.19
N THR A 398 -2.33 20.69 -5.30
CA THR A 398 -3.52 19.99 -4.82
C THR A 398 -3.60 19.98 -3.31
N LEU A 399 -4.78 20.28 -2.79
CA LEU A 399 -5.06 20.36 -1.37
C LEU A 399 -5.92 19.18 -0.91
N PRO A 400 -5.76 18.69 0.32
CA PRO A 400 -6.66 17.68 0.85
C PRO A 400 -8.07 18.26 1.00
N TYR A 401 -9.10 17.41 0.90
CA TYR A 401 -10.47 17.85 1.18
C TYR A 401 -10.59 18.40 2.59
N GLY A 402 -11.12 19.62 2.73
CA GLY A 402 -11.26 20.27 4.04
C GLY A 402 -10.07 21.12 4.49
N TYR A 403 -9.08 21.34 3.62
CA TYR A 403 -8.02 22.34 3.83
C TYR A 403 -8.63 23.72 4.14
#